data_AF-A0A3M2B604-F1
#
_entry.id   AF-A0A3M2B604-F1
#
_cell.length_a   1.000
_cell.length_b   1.000
_cell.length_c   1.000
_cell.angle_alpha   90.00
_cell.angle_beta   90.00
_cell.angle_gamma   90.00
#
_symmetry.space_group_name_H-M   'P 1'
#
loop_
_entity.id
_entity.type
_entity.pdbx_description
1 polymer ?
#
loop_
_entity_poly.entity_id
_entity_poly.type
_entity_poly.pdbx_seq_one_letter_code
_entity_poly.pdbx_strand_id
1 'polypeptide(L)'
;MGTERAGAEGVSPGRRRVRTHALRRASLSAGVLGAALVAGACASSSGPADCSSSGAVPLAASGCIVYEDGGRLDAHRAQLTGLIEQGFEASQRLLPMAGVRVRVFAQTRGVIPEIGIGGFSPSGDEVHLFVDPDSPRIPGSLEEELIPLLAHELHHTRRRRGPGYGATLLEAMVSEGLADHYSM
;
A
#
# COMPACT_ATOMS: atom_id res chain seq x y z
N MET A 1 63.46 25.29 -34.15
CA MET A 1 62.20 25.67 -33.47
C MET A 1 62.47 25.53 -31.97
N GLY A 2 63.07 26.50 -31.28
CA GLY A 2 62.59 27.87 -30.99
C GLY A 2 61.99 27.85 -29.57
N THR A 3 62.79 27.71 -28.50
CA THR A 3 63.29 28.75 -27.55
C THR A 3 62.25 29.72 -26.99
N GLU A 4 62.08 29.59 -25.66
CA GLU A 4 61.76 30.55 -24.58
C GLU A 4 61.17 31.94 -24.90
N ARG A 5 60.17 32.35 -24.10
CA ARG A 5 60.27 33.59 -23.29
C ARG A 5 59.26 33.64 -22.13
N ALA A 6 59.75 34.31 -21.08
CA ALA A 6 59.24 34.46 -19.73
C ALA A 6 58.06 35.45 -19.58
N GLY A 7 57.45 35.44 -18.38
CA GLY A 7 56.61 36.53 -17.89
C GLY A 7 55.97 36.20 -16.54
N ALA A 8 56.69 36.44 -15.46
CA ALA A 8 56.18 36.38 -14.09
C ALA A 8 55.66 37.76 -13.66
N GLU A 9 54.45 37.83 -13.09
CA GLU A 9 54.06 38.92 -12.19
C GLU A 9 53.25 38.35 -11.02
N GLY A 10 53.73 38.63 -9.81
CA GLY A 10 53.13 38.21 -8.56
C GLY A 10 51.98 39.13 -8.16
N VAL A 11 50.94 38.54 -7.55
CA VAL A 11 49.87 39.28 -6.86
C VAL A 11 49.69 38.67 -5.47
N SER A 12 49.84 39.53 -4.47
CA SER A 12 49.78 39.24 -3.03
C SER A 12 48.34 38.90 -2.59
N PRO A 13 48.10 37.90 -1.72
CA PRO A 13 46.76 37.55 -1.30
C PRO A 13 46.24 38.51 -0.21
N GLY A 14 45.23 39.30 -0.57
CA GLY A 14 44.50 40.17 0.33
C GLY A 14 43.70 39.41 1.39
N ARG A 15 44.01 39.67 2.67
CA ARG A 15 43.24 39.23 3.85
C ARG A 15 41.81 39.80 3.80
N ARG A 16 40.82 38.95 3.50
CA ARG A 16 39.40 39.28 3.65
C ARG A 16 38.92 38.82 5.03
N ARG A 17 38.58 39.77 5.91
CA ARG A 17 38.01 39.51 7.25
C ARG A 17 36.63 38.87 7.11
N VAL A 18 36.47 37.66 7.65
CA VAL A 18 35.18 36.99 7.81
C VAL A 18 34.43 37.67 8.95
N ARG A 19 33.24 38.21 8.66
CA ARG A 19 32.31 38.73 9.66
C ARG A 19 31.61 37.55 10.33
N THR A 20 31.83 37.38 11.63
CA THR A 20 31.10 36.42 12.46
C THR A 20 29.72 36.99 12.79
N HIS A 21 28.65 36.31 12.36
CA HIS A 21 27.31 36.59 12.84
C HIS A 21 27.09 35.87 14.17
N ALA A 22 26.91 36.65 15.23
CA ALA A 22 26.52 36.17 16.54
C ALA A 22 25.11 35.56 16.49
N LEU A 23 25.01 34.26 16.74
CA LEU A 23 23.74 33.57 16.94
C LEU A 23 23.15 33.99 18.30
N ARG A 24 22.02 34.70 18.27
CA ARG A 24 21.21 34.98 19.45
C ARG A 24 20.65 33.66 20.00
N ARG A 25 20.98 33.34 21.25
CA ARG A 25 20.36 32.25 22.01
C ARG A 25 18.92 32.62 22.34
N ALA A 26 17.96 31.88 21.78
CA ALA A 26 16.59 31.87 22.27
C ALA A 26 16.50 30.84 23.40
N SER A 27 16.16 31.29 24.60
CA SER A 27 15.85 30.45 25.76
C SER A 27 14.47 29.83 25.58
N LEU A 28 14.41 28.50 25.41
CA LEU A 28 13.19 27.71 25.47
C LEU A 28 13.04 27.14 26.88
N SER A 29 11.95 27.53 27.53
CA SER A 29 11.50 27.05 28.83
C SER A 29 11.25 25.54 28.78
N ALA A 30 11.79 24.79 29.75
CA ALA A 30 11.56 23.37 29.90
C ALA A 30 10.11 23.11 30.38
N GLY A 31 9.19 22.94 29.43
CA GLY A 31 7.90 22.32 29.68
C GLY A 31 8.07 20.80 29.60
N VAL A 32 7.94 20.11 30.74
CA VAL A 32 7.88 18.65 30.80
C VAL A 32 6.54 18.23 30.20
N LEU A 33 6.52 17.95 28.90
CA LEU A 33 5.40 17.28 28.24
C LEU A 33 5.64 15.77 28.39
N GLY A 34 4.92 15.15 29.31
CA GLY A 34 4.88 13.70 29.41
C GLY A 34 4.32 13.10 28.13
N ALA A 35 5.18 12.55 27.29
CA ALA A 35 4.77 11.74 26.15
C ALA A 35 4.25 10.41 26.70
N ALA A 36 2.93 10.31 26.88
CA ALA A 36 2.27 9.02 27.04
C ALA A 36 2.45 8.25 25.72
N LEU A 37 3.35 7.26 25.73
CA LEU A 37 3.39 6.23 24.71
C LEU A 37 2.07 5.46 24.79
N VAL A 38 1.10 5.82 23.95
CA VAL A 38 0.01 4.90 23.62
C VAL A 38 0.63 3.89 22.66
N ALA A 39 1.11 2.77 23.21
CA ALA A 39 1.36 1.59 22.42
C ALA A 39 0.02 1.11 21.86
N GLY A 40 -0.30 1.55 20.64
CA GLY A 40 -1.37 0.94 19.86
C GLY A 40 -1.00 -0.52 19.67
N ALA A 41 -1.66 -1.41 20.40
CA ALA A 41 -1.54 -2.83 20.19
C ALA A 41 -2.14 -3.14 18.81
N CYS A 42 -1.29 -3.28 17.80
CA CYS A 42 -1.64 -3.98 16.57
C CYS A 42 -1.86 -5.45 16.95
N ALA A 43 -3.08 -5.79 17.35
CA ALA A 43 -3.47 -7.18 17.48
C ALA A 43 -3.55 -7.77 16.06
N SER A 44 -2.45 -8.32 15.59
CA SER A 44 -2.45 -9.21 14.44
C SER A 44 -3.18 -10.47 14.86
N SER A 45 -4.50 -10.56 14.60
CA SER A 45 -5.22 -11.82 14.74
C SER A 45 -4.81 -12.72 13.58
N SER A 46 -3.66 -13.36 13.72
CA SER A 46 -3.25 -14.49 12.88
C SER A 46 -4.09 -15.70 13.29
N GLY A 47 -5.30 -15.77 12.76
CA GLY A 47 -6.22 -16.88 12.87
C GLY A 47 -6.85 -17.12 11.51
N PRO A 48 -7.25 -18.36 11.17
CA PRO A 48 -7.86 -18.66 9.88
C PRO A 48 -9.00 -17.68 9.60
N ALA A 49 -9.22 -17.32 8.32
CA ALA A 49 -10.28 -16.43 7.89
C ALA A 49 -11.61 -16.79 8.57
N ASP A 50 -11.94 -16.13 9.67
CA ASP A 50 -13.23 -16.28 10.31
C ASP A 50 -14.31 -15.72 9.38
N CYS A 51 -14.95 -16.64 8.66
CA CYS A 51 -16.07 -16.39 7.76
C CYS A 51 -17.41 -16.63 8.47
N SER A 52 -17.40 -16.81 9.80
CA SER A 52 -18.59 -17.15 10.58
C SER A 52 -19.44 -15.93 10.94
N SER A 53 -18.99 -14.72 10.60
CA SER A 53 -19.74 -13.48 10.86
C SER A 53 -21.03 -13.42 10.05
N SER A 54 -22.13 -13.01 10.69
CA SER A 54 -23.40 -12.76 10.02
C SER A 54 -23.22 -11.75 8.88
N GLY A 55 -23.48 -12.16 7.64
CA GLY A 55 -23.32 -11.33 6.43
C GLY A 55 -22.08 -11.61 5.58
N ALA A 56 -21.24 -12.58 5.95
CA ALA A 56 -20.18 -13.05 5.08
C ALA A 56 -20.75 -13.77 3.83
N VAL A 57 -20.22 -13.44 2.65
CA VAL A 57 -20.53 -14.14 1.40
C VAL A 57 -19.48 -15.22 1.17
N PRO A 58 -19.84 -16.51 1.06
CA PRO A 58 -18.85 -17.57 0.85
C PRO A 58 -18.11 -17.45 -0.48
N LEU A 59 -16.82 -17.76 -0.48
CA LEU A 59 -16.01 -17.97 -1.68
C LEU A 59 -15.52 -19.43 -1.72
N ALA A 60 -14.96 -19.82 -2.86
CA ALA A 60 -14.29 -21.11 -3.01
C ALA A 60 -13.16 -21.30 -1.97
N ALA A 61 -12.76 -22.57 -1.75
CA ALA A 61 -11.64 -22.93 -0.86
C ALA A 61 -11.74 -22.35 0.57
N SER A 62 -12.96 -22.32 1.12
CA SER A 62 -13.25 -21.78 2.47
C SER A 62 -12.89 -20.30 2.64
N GLY A 63 -12.83 -19.53 1.55
CA GLY A 63 -12.73 -18.07 1.62
C GLY A 63 -14.09 -17.42 1.83
N CYS A 64 -14.09 -16.10 2.03
CA CYS A 64 -15.33 -15.30 2.08
C CYS A 64 -15.09 -13.82 1.80
N ILE A 65 -16.17 -13.12 1.46
CA ILE A 65 -16.25 -11.67 1.37
C ILE A 65 -16.96 -11.14 2.61
N VAL A 66 -16.42 -10.09 3.23
CA VAL A 66 -17.07 -9.35 4.32
C VAL A 66 -17.14 -7.87 3.92
N TYR A 67 -18.34 -7.29 3.98
CA TYR A 67 -18.54 -5.88 3.64
C TYR A 67 -18.58 -5.02 4.91
N GLU A 68 -17.73 -3.99 4.93
CA GLU A 68 -17.65 -2.95 5.95
C GLU A 68 -17.97 -1.61 5.30
N ASP A 69 -19.21 -1.47 4.86
CA ASP A 69 -19.66 -0.36 4.02
C ASP A 69 -20.83 0.44 4.61
N GLY A 70 -21.47 -0.05 5.68
CA GLY A 70 -22.67 0.57 6.26
C GLY A 70 -23.81 0.74 5.24
N GLY A 71 -23.88 -0.14 4.23
CA GLY A 71 -24.86 -0.06 3.14
C GLY A 71 -24.50 0.91 2.01
N ARG A 72 -23.38 1.64 2.10
CA ARG A 72 -22.98 2.63 1.07
C ARG A 72 -22.62 2.02 -0.28
N LEU A 73 -22.38 0.70 -0.34
CA LEU A 73 -22.09 -0.02 -1.58
C LEU A 73 -23.27 -0.86 -2.07
N ASP A 74 -24.47 -0.72 -1.49
CA ASP A 74 -25.62 -1.57 -1.85
C ASP A 74 -25.98 -1.52 -3.35
N ALA A 75 -25.83 -0.35 -3.98
CA ALA A 75 -26.04 -0.17 -5.41
C ALA A 75 -25.06 -1.00 -6.29
N HIS A 76 -23.87 -1.31 -5.77
CA HIS A 76 -22.81 -2.03 -6.48
C HIS A 76 -22.55 -3.43 -5.91
N ARG A 77 -23.24 -3.82 -4.83
CA ARG A 77 -22.97 -5.05 -4.06
C ARG A 77 -22.99 -6.32 -4.92
N ALA A 78 -23.97 -6.44 -5.81
CA ALA A 78 -24.09 -7.60 -6.69
C ALA A 78 -22.91 -7.67 -7.68
N GLN A 79 -22.55 -6.54 -8.29
CA GLN A 79 -21.43 -6.44 -9.23
C GLN A 79 -20.09 -6.71 -8.53
N LEU A 80 -19.84 -6.08 -7.38
CA LEU A 80 -18.67 -6.31 -6.54
C LEU A 80 -18.52 -7.79 -6.18
N THR A 81 -19.60 -8.41 -5.69
CA THR A 81 -19.59 -9.83 -5.30
C THR A 81 -19.22 -10.72 -6.47
N GLY A 82 -19.88 -10.56 -7.62
CA GLY A 82 -19.63 -11.39 -8.80
C GLY A 82 -18.21 -11.23 -9.36
N LEU A 83 -17.68 -10.00 -9.38
CA LEU A 83 -16.31 -9.75 -9.85
C LEU A 83 -15.26 -10.28 -8.87
N ILE A 84 -15.50 -10.16 -7.55
CA ILE A 84 -14.61 -10.74 -6.54
C ILE A 84 -14.62 -12.27 -6.64
N GLU A 85 -15.79 -12.89 -6.78
CA GLU A 85 -15.92 -14.34 -7.01
C GLU A 85 -15.14 -14.77 -8.24
N GLN A 86 -15.36 -14.09 -9.37
CA GLN A 86 -14.67 -14.39 -10.63
C GLN A 86 -13.16 -14.25 -10.52
N GLY A 87 -12.67 -13.13 -9.98
CA GLY A 87 -11.24 -12.87 -9.80
C GLY A 87 -10.59 -13.84 -8.82
N PHE A 88 -11.30 -14.20 -7.74
CA PHE A 88 -10.85 -15.19 -6.77
C PHE A 88 -10.72 -16.58 -7.41
N GLU A 89 -11.74 -17.05 -8.13
CA GLU A 89 -11.69 -18.33 -8.84
C GLU A 89 -10.59 -18.38 -9.91
N ALA A 90 -10.39 -17.27 -10.64
CA ALA A 90 -9.29 -17.16 -11.60
C ALA A 90 -7.93 -17.29 -10.93
N SER A 91 -7.73 -16.55 -9.84
CA SER A 91 -6.50 -16.58 -9.05
C SER A 91 -6.25 -17.97 -8.46
N GLN A 92 -7.29 -18.65 -7.96
CA GLN A 92 -7.19 -19.99 -7.37
C GLN A 92 -6.64 -21.06 -8.34
N ARG A 93 -6.87 -20.92 -9.65
CA ARG A 93 -6.34 -21.85 -10.64
C ARG A 93 -4.82 -21.74 -10.82
N LEU A 94 -4.26 -20.56 -10.58
CA LEU A 94 -2.84 -20.26 -10.77
C LEU A 94 -2.06 -20.28 -9.45
N LEU A 95 -2.71 -19.83 -8.36
CA LEU A 95 -2.15 -19.67 -7.03
C LEU A 95 -3.12 -20.24 -5.98
N PRO A 96 -3.22 -21.58 -5.84
CA PRO A 96 -4.13 -22.17 -4.88
C PRO A 96 -3.86 -21.70 -3.44
N MET A 97 -4.88 -21.15 -2.80
CA MET A 97 -4.89 -20.81 -1.37
C MET A 97 -6.27 -21.04 -0.76
N ALA A 98 -6.30 -21.47 0.50
CA ALA A 98 -7.55 -21.67 1.24
C ALA A 98 -7.67 -20.65 2.39
N GLY A 99 -8.89 -20.38 2.82
CA GLY A 99 -9.17 -19.55 4.00
C GLY A 99 -8.65 -18.12 3.84
N VAL A 100 -9.01 -17.45 2.74
CA VAL A 100 -8.74 -16.01 2.54
C VAL A 100 -10.02 -15.23 2.74
N ARG A 101 -9.96 -14.17 3.56
CA ARG A 101 -11.02 -13.20 3.75
C ARG A 101 -10.79 -11.97 2.87
N VAL A 102 -11.76 -11.60 2.05
CA VAL A 102 -11.76 -10.34 1.30
C VAL A 102 -12.66 -9.36 2.04
N ARG A 103 -12.09 -8.31 2.64
CA ARG A 103 -12.85 -7.24 3.29
C ARG A 103 -13.02 -6.07 2.34
N VAL A 104 -14.26 -5.64 2.15
CA VAL A 104 -14.60 -4.53 1.24
C VAL A 104 -15.07 -3.34 2.07
N PHE A 105 -14.36 -2.23 1.98
CA PHE A 105 -14.63 -1.02 2.76
C PHE A 105 -15.18 0.10 1.86
N ALA A 106 -16.20 0.81 2.34
CA ALA A 106 -16.71 2.02 1.68
C ALA A 106 -16.03 3.28 2.23
N GLN A 107 -14.89 3.66 1.67
CA GLN A 107 -14.12 4.82 2.13
C GLN A 107 -13.24 5.42 1.03
N THR A 108 -12.93 6.70 1.16
CA THR A 108 -12.06 7.44 0.23
C THR A 108 -10.57 7.30 0.54
N ARG A 109 -10.22 6.77 1.71
CA ARG A 109 -8.81 6.55 2.09
C ARG A 109 -8.36 5.17 1.61
N GLY A 110 -7.18 5.11 0.98
CA GLY A 110 -6.62 3.86 0.47
C GLY A 110 -7.11 3.48 -0.93
N VAL A 111 -7.95 4.32 -1.55
CA VAL A 111 -8.25 4.22 -2.99
C VAL A 111 -7.22 5.00 -3.81
N ILE A 112 -7.08 4.64 -5.08
CA ILE A 112 -6.41 5.45 -6.09
C ILE A 112 -7.43 6.49 -6.60
N PRO A 113 -7.21 7.81 -6.42
CA PRO A 113 -8.19 8.84 -6.78
C PRO A 113 -8.67 8.80 -8.24
N GLU A 114 -7.82 8.33 -9.15
CA GLU A 114 -8.07 8.21 -10.57
C GLU A 114 -9.01 7.06 -10.95
N ILE A 115 -9.27 6.10 -10.07
CA ILE A 115 -10.17 4.96 -10.34
C ILE A 115 -11.17 4.69 -9.20
N GLY A 116 -10.99 5.32 -8.03
CA GLY A 116 -11.91 5.17 -6.90
C GLY A 116 -11.86 3.81 -6.21
N ILE A 117 -10.92 2.93 -6.58
CA ILE A 117 -10.68 1.66 -5.89
C ILE A 117 -9.21 1.53 -5.48
N GLY A 118 -8.94 0.66 -4.51
CA GLY A 118 -7.58 0.32 -4.08
C GLY A 118 -7.54 -0.99 -3.30
N GLY A 119 -6.35 -1.56 -3.18
CA GLY A 119 -6.10 -2.87 -2.58
C GLY A 119 -5.03 -2.81 -1.51
N PHE A 120 -5.10 -3.75 -0.56
CA PHE A 120 -4.02 -3.99 0.40
C PHE A 120 -4.13 -5.37 1.03
N SER A 121 -3.01 -6.10 1.08
CA SER A 121 -2.94 -7.40 1.77
C SER A 121 -2.20 -7.27 3.10
N PRO A 122 -2.87 -7.14 4.25
CA PRO A 122 -2.21 -7.02 5.57
C PRO A 122 -1.50 -8.29 6.02
N SER A 123 -1.97 -9.47 5.59
CA SER A 123 -1.55 -10.76 6.14
C SER A 123 -1.66 -11.86 5.09
N GLY A 124 -1.34 -13.10 5.48
CA GLY A 124 -1.47 -14.27 4.61
C GLY A 124 -2.91 -14.75 4.41
N ASP A 125 -3.88 -14.22 5.13
CA ASP A 125 -5.26 -14.72 5.20
C ASP A 125 -6.31 -13.64 4.89
N GLU A 126 -5.88 -12.44 4.50
CA GLU A 126 -6.78 -11.30 4.37
C GLU A 126 -6.34 -10.36 3.24
N VAL A 127 -7.31 -9.93 2.43
CA VAL A 127 -7.20 -8.87 1.43
C VAL A 127 -8.21 -7.78 1.81
N HIS A 128 -7.78 -6.52 1.73
CA HIS A 128 -8.62 -5.34 1.85
C HIS A 128 -8.83 -4.73 0.48
N LEU A 129 -10.09 -4.46 0.16
CA LEU A 129 -10.50 -3.68 -1.00
C LEU A 129 -11.17 -2.41 -0.50
N PHE A 130 -10.69 -1.26 -0.95
CA PHE A 130 -11.26 0.04 -0.66
C PHE A 130 -12.03 0.51 -1.89
N VAL A 131 -13.26 0.97 -1.69
CA VAL A 131 -14.11 1.52 -2.74
C VAL A 131 -14.62 2.88 -2.28
N ASP A 132 -14.40 3.90 -3.08
CA ASP A 132 -15.01 5.22 -2.89
C ASP A 132 -16.42 5.22 -3.48
N PRO A 133 -17.49 5.09 -2.67
CA PRO A 133 -18.86 5.03 -3.18
C PRO A 133 -19.30 6.32 -3.88
N ASP A 134 -18.61 7.42 -3.66
CA ASP A 134 -18.96 8.74 -4.21
C ASP A 134 -18.17 9.03 -5.51
N SER A 135 -17.24 8.16 -5.90
CA SER A 135 -16.47 8.34 -7.13
C SER A 135 -17.34 8.08 -8.36
N PRO A 136 -17.42 9.03 -9.31
CA PRO A 136 -18.22 8.86 -10.53
C PRO A 136 -17.63 7.79 -11.47
N ARG A 137 -16.40 7.31 -11.22
CA ARG A 137 -15.76 6.28 -12.03
C ARG A 137 -16.08 4.85 -11.60
N ILE A 138 -16.67 4.65 -10.41
CA ILE A 138 -16.87 3.30 -9.85
C ILE A 138 -17.48 2.31 -10.83
N PRO A 139 -18.58 2.60 -11.56
CA PRO A 139 -19.15 1.60 -12.46
C PRO A 139 -18.15 1.03 -13.48
N GLY A 140 -17.35 1.89 -14.11
CA GLY A 140 -16.33 1.47 -15.08
C GLY A 140 -15.09 0.87 -14.42
N SER A 141 -14.61 1.47 -13.32
CA SER A 141 -13.44 0.97 -12.61
C SER A 141 -13.67 -0.40 -11.97
N LEU A 142 -14.89 -0.75 -11.57
CA LEU A 142 -15.20 -2.11 -11.13
C LEU A 142 -14.97 -3.13 -12.25
N GLU A 143 -15.45 -2.84 -13.47
CA GLU A 143 -15.31 -3.74 -14.61
C GLU A 143 -13.86 -3.87 -15.09
N GLU A 144 -13.11 -2.77 -15.10
CA GLU A 144 -11.76 -2.70 -15.67
C GLU A 144 -10.68 -3.13 -14.67
N GLU A 145 -10.82 -2.74 -13.39
CA GLU A 145 -9.68 -2.73 -12.45
C GLU A 145 -9.83 -3.75 -11.31
N LEU A 146 -11.04 -4.18 -10.96
CA LEU A 146 -11.26 -4.95 -9.73
C LEU A 146 -10.63 -6.34 -9.76
N ILE A 147 -10.74 -7.06 -10.88
CA ILE A 147 -10.16 -8.40 -11.02
C ILE A 147 -8.62 -8.35 -11.03
N PRO A 148 -7.97 -7.50 -11.87
CA PRO A 148 -6.53 -7.28 -11.83
C PRO A 148 -6.02 -6.93 -10.42
N LEU A 149 -6.66 -5.96 -9.77
CA LEU A 149 -6.32 -5.52 -8.43
C LEU A 149 -6.43 -6.65 -7.41
N LEU A 150 -7.53 -7.41 -7.44
CA LEU A 150 -7.72 -8.54 -6.53
C LEU A 150 -6.65 -9.62 -6.75
N ALA A 151 -6.30 -9.93 -8.00
CA ALA A 151 -5.28 -10.93 -8.30
C ALA A 151 -3.89 -10.50 -7.80
N HIS A 152 -3.54 -9.23 -7.98
CA HIS A 152 -2.32 -8.62 -7.43
C HIS A 152 -2.25 -8.79 -5.90
N GLU A 153 -3.33 -8.45 -5.19
CA GLU A 153 -3.39 -8.59 -3.74
C GLU A 153 -3.41 -10.05 -3.28
N LEU A 154 -4.11 -10.95 -3.97
CA LEU A 154 -4.08 -12.38 -3.67
C LEU A 154 -2.66 -12.95 -3.83
N HIS A 155 -1.88 -12.47 -4.79
CA HIS A 155 -0.47 -12.84 -4.90
C HIS A 155 0.35 -12.36 -3.69
N HIS A 156 0.17 -11.12 -3.23
CA HIS A 156 0.80 -10.65 -1.98
C HIS A 156 0.40 -11.50 -0.77
N THR A 157 -0.89 -11.78 -0.62
CA THR A 157 -1.45 -12.65 0.42
C THR A 157 -0.78 -14.03 0.37
N ARG A 158 -0.65 -14.63 -0.82
CA ARG A 158 0.02 -15.93 -0.99
C ARG A 158 1.49 -15.89 -0.62
N ARG A 159 2.21 -14.84 -1.02
CA ARG A 159 3.64 -14.67 -0.71
C ARG A 159 3.88 -14.45 0.77
N ARG A 160 2.99 -13.77 1.49
CA ARG A 160 3.07 -13.63 2.96
C ARG A 160 3.00 -14.97 3.70
N ARG A 161 2.40 -16.01 3.11
CA ARG A 161 2.45 -17.40 3.62
C ARG A 161 3.78 -18.12 3.33
N GLY A 162 4.69 -17.50 2.58
CA GLY A 162 5.96 -18.09 2.16
C GLY A 162 7.10 -17.06 2.24
N PRO A 163 7.66 -16.61 1.11
CA PRO A 163 8.86 -15.77 1.10
C PRO A 163 8.69 -14.37 1.71
N GLY A 164 7.46 -13.92 1.99
CA GLY A 164 7.20 -12.56 2.46
C GLY A 164 7.47 -11.51 1.38
N TYR A 165 7.43 -10.23 1.73
CA TYR A 165 7.56 -9.12 0.78
C TYR A 165 9.00 -8.94 0.26
N GLY A 166 9.98 -9.01 1.16
CA GLY A 166 11.39 -8.67 0.91
C GLY A 166 11.88 -7.62 1.90
N ALA A 167 13.20 -7.49 2.05
CA ALA A 167 13.85 -6.49 2.92
C ALA A 167 14.69 -5.47 2.14
N THR A 168 14.93 -5.70 0.85
CA THR A 168 15.66 -4.81 -0.04
C THR A 168 14.76 -4.26 -1.15
N LEU A 169 15.17 -3.15 -1.78
CA LEU A 169 14.46 -2.59 -2.93
C LEU A 169 14.33 -3.60 -4.08
N LEU A 170 15.38 -4.38 -4.36
CA LEU A 170 15.35 -5.39 -5.43
C LEU A 170 14.28 -6.46 -5.14
N GLU A 171 14.23 -6.97 -3.91
CA GLU A 171 13.23 -7.97 -3.52
C GLU A 171 11.82 -7.39 -3.57
N ALA A 172 11.63 -6.13 -3.17
CA ALA A 172 10.35 -5.43 -3.29
C ALA A 172 9.95 -5.28 -4.77
N MET A 173 10.85 -4.85 -5.66
CA MET A 173 10.56 -4.75 -7.09
C MET A 173 10.19 -6.10 -7.71
N VAL A 174 10.86 -7.19 -7.30
CA VAL A 174 10.50 -8.55 -7.72
C VAL A 174 9.14 -8.96 -7.17
N SER A 175 8.84 -8.61 -5.91
CA SER A 175 7.54 -8.86 -5.28
C SER A 175 6.38 -8.20 -6.03
N GLU A 176 6.51 -6.90 -6.33
CA GLU A 176 5.52 -6.11 -7.09
C GLU A 176 5.37 -6.63 -8.51
N GLY A 177 6.48 -6.78 -9.24
CA GLY A 177 6.43 -7.24 -10.63
C GLY A 177 5.85 -8.65 -10.79
N LEU A 178 6.08 -9.54 -9.81
CA LEU A 178 5.40 -10.84 -9.79
C LEU A 178 3.91 -10.71 -9.48
N ALA A 179 3.50 -9.76 -8.62
CA ALA A 179 2.08 -9.51 -8.36
C ALA A 179 1.36 -9.02 -9.62
N ASP A 180 1.98 -8.09 -10.35
CA ASP A 180 1.47 -7.59 -11.64
C ASP A 180 1.41 -8.66 -12.73
N HIS A 181 2.30 -9.66 -12.69
CA HIS A 181 2.21 -10.78 -13.63
C HIS A 181 0.89 -11.57 -13.50
N TYR A 182 0.33 -11.65 -12.29
CA TYR A 182 -0.95 -12.33 -12.04
C TYR A 182 -2.17 -11.43 -12.22
N SER A 183 -1.99 -10.11 -12.42
CA SER A 183 -3.09 -9.17 -12.63
C SER A 183 -3.48 -8.98 -14.10
N MET A 184 -2.83 -9.67 -15.05
CA MET A 184 -3.04 -9.56 -16.49
C MET A 184 -3.86 -10.71 -17.10
#